data_AF-A0A235ABV1-F1
#
_entry.id   AF-A0A235ABV1-F1
#
_cell.length_a   1.000
_cell.length_b   1.000
_cell.length_c   1.000
_cell.angle_alpha   90.00
_cell.angle_beta   90.00
_cell.angle_gamma   90.00
#
_symmetry.space_group_name_H-M   'P 1'
#
loop_
_entity.id
_entity.type
_entity.pdbx_description
1 polymer ?
#
loop_
_entity_poly.entity_id
_entity_poly.type
_entity_poly.pdbx_seq_one_letter_code
_entity_poly.pdbx_strand_id
1 'polypeptide(L)'
;MPVPTETVEVDTPYNGEVLIVTAEQRGATLEVTAMIPGVSEDDGTCTLRVDGVGVATITSTAGNGVTYCGLMSADVASDSTATRFDVQYESSSTRARSADSSVESSQ
;
A
#
# COMPACT_ATOMS: atom_id res chain seq x y z
N MET A 1 -40.12 -10.40 -10.93
CA MET A 1 -38.84 -11.11 -10.73
C MET A 1 -37.80 -10.04 -10.43
N PRO A 2 -37.10 -10.05 -9.29
CA PRO A 2 -36.00 -9.12 -9.10
C PRO A 2 -34.87 -9.51 -10.06
N VAL A 3 -34.40 -8.57 -10.86
CA VAL A 3 -33.19 -8.74 -11.66
C VAL A 3 -31.99 -8.74 -10.71
N PRO A 4 -31.08 -9.73 -10.78
CA PRO A 4 -29.81 -9.61 -10.09
C PRO A 4 -29.05 -8.47 -10.75
N THR A 5 -28.83 -7.38 -10.00
CA THR A 5 -27.81 -6.40 -10.36
C THR A 5 -26.48 -7.11 -10.13
N GLU A 6 -25.86 -7.63 -11.18
CA GLU A 6 -24.44 -7.95 -11.16
C GLU A 6 -23.70 -6.64 -10.90
N THR A 7 -23.30 -6.43 -9.65
CA THR A 7 -22.25 -5.47 -9.33
C THR A 7 -20.99 -6.02 -10.00
N VAL A 8 -20.73 -5.59 -11.24
CA VAL A 8 -19.48 -5.89 -11.91
C VAL A 8 -18.41 -5.20 -11.08
N GLU A 9 -17.74 -5.98 -10.23
CA GLU A 9 -16.48 -5.59 -9.62
C GLU A 9 -15.50 -5.44 -10.79
N VAL A 10 -15.45 -4.24 -11.38
CA VAL A 10 -14.49 -3.93 -12.42
C VAL A 10 -13.13 -3.97 -11.71
N ASP A 11 -12.44 -5.10 -11.86
CA ASP A 11 -11.03 -5.25 -11.52
C ASP A 11 -10.25 -4.31 -12.44
N THR A 12 -10.26 -3.03 -12.08
CA THR A 12 -9.60 -1.97 -12.82
C THR A 12 -8.11 -2.25 -12.75
N PRO A 13 -7.43 -2.41 -13.90
CA PRO A 13 -6.02 -2.79 -13.90
C PRO A 13 -5.19 -1.69 -13.24
N TYR A 14 -4.09 -2.09 -12.60
CA TYR A 14 -3.12 -1.13 -12.12
C TYR A 14 -2.56 -0.32 -13.29
N ASN A 15 -2.73 0.99 -13.24
CA ASN A 15 -2.29 1.96 -14.23
C ASN A 15 -1.15 2.86 -13.70
N GLY A 16 -0.53 2.47 -12.59
CA GLY A 16 0.68 3.10 -12.05
C GLY A 16 1.52 2.11 -11.23
N GLU A 17 2.71 2.55 -10.81
CA GLU A 17 3.61 1.80 -9.94
C GLU A 17 3.74 2.51 -8.59
N VAL A 18 3.69 1.77 -7.49
CA VAL A 18 4.05 2.31 -6.17
C VAL A 18 5.52 2.02 -5.90
N LEU A 19 6.29 3.06 -5.62
CA LEU A 19 7.68 2.94 -5.20
C LEU A 19 7.77 2.99 -3.68
N ILE A 20 8.29 1.91 -3.10
CA ILE A 20 8.65 1.88 -1.67
C ILE A 20 9.90 2.74 -1.47
N VAL A 21 9.82 3.72 -0.57
CA VAL A 21 10.91 4.66 -0.28
C VAL A 21 11.70 4.19 0.93
N THR A 22 11.00 3.80 2.01
CA THR A 22 11.61 3.18 3.19
C THR A 22 10.74 2.02 3.68
N ALA A 23 11.39 1.00 4.24
CA ALA A 23 10.73 -0.09 4.95
C ALA A 23 11.64 -0.54 6.10
N GLU A 24 11.15 -0.43 7.33
CA GLU A 24 11.90 -0.77 8.54
C GLU A 24 11.00 -1.57 9.49
N GLN A 25 11.49 -2.72 9.95
CA GLN A 25 10.85 -3.47 11.02
C GLN A 25 11.53 -3.16 12.36
N ARG A 26 10.75 -2.69 13.34
CA ARG A 26 11.19 -2.38 14.70
C ARG A 26 10.34 -3.17 15.70
N GLY A 27 10.87 -4.31 16.14
CA GLY A 27 10.14 -5.24 17.01
C GLY A 27 8.90 -5.79 16.32
N ALA A 28 7.72 -5.53 16.91
CA ALA A 28 6.42 -5.99 16.42
C ALA A 28 5.77 -5.03 15.41
N THR A 29 6.50 -4.03 14.89
CA THR A 29 5.94 -3.01 14.00
C THR A 29 6.76 -2.89 12.72
N LEU A 30 6.08 -2.86 11.58
CA LEU A 30 6.63 -2.53 10.28
C LEU A 30 6.21 -1.10 9.90
N GLU A 31 7.19 -0.26 9.65
CA GLU A 31 7.06 1.12 9.20
C GLU A 31 7.47 1.22 7.72
N VAL A 32 6.54 1.63 6.85
CA VAL A 32 6.77 1.74 5.41
C VAL A 32 6.37 3.13 4.92
N THR A 33 7.21 3.75 4.10
CA THR A 33 6.85 4.93 3.31
C THR A 33 6.90 4.61 1.83
N ALA A 34 5.99 5.18 1.06
CA ALA A 34 5.89 4.94 -0.37
C ALA A 34 5.41 6.19 -1.13
N MET A 35 5.63 6.18 -2.45
CA MET A 35 5.13 7.22 -3.34
C MET A 35 4.73 6.66 -4.71
N ILE A 36 3.88 7.40 -5.42
CA ILE A 36 3.44 7.09 -6.79
C ILE A 36 4.01 8.16 -7.73
N PRO A 37 5.03 7.85 -8.54
CA PRO A 37 5.62 8.81 -9.46
C PRO A 37 4.71 9.08 -10.66
N GLY A 38 4.69 10.33 -11.15
CA GLY A 38 3.89 10.74 -12.30
C GLY A 38 2.40 10.92 -12.00
N VAL A 39 1.99 10.73 -10.74
CA VAL A 39 0.61 10.89 -10.27
C VAL A 39 0.63 11.96 -9.19
N SER A 40 -0.22 12.98 -9.30
CA SER A 40 -0.38 14.02 -8.28
C SER A 40 -1.85 14.12 -7.93
N GLU A 41 -2.27 13.31 -6.94
CA GLU A 41 -3.67 13.21 -6.52
C GLU A 41 -3.76 13.26 -4.98
N ASP A 42 -4.65 14.10 -4.48
CA ASP A 42 -5.02 14.16 -3.07
C ASP A 42 -6.15 13.16 -2.77
N ASP A 43 -6.37 12.88 -1.49
CA ASP A 43 -7.48 12.06 -0.99
C ASP A 43 -7.52 10.61 -1.51
N GLY A 44 -6.44 10.13 -2.15
CA GLY A 44 -6.27 8.72 -2.46
C GLY A 44 -5.99 7.89 -1.21
N THR A 45 -6.17 6.58 -1.30
CA THR A 45 -5.94 5.64 -0.20
C THR A 45 -4.72 4.79 -0.50
N CYS A 46 -3.70 4.91 0.35
CA CYS A 46 -2.58 3.98 0.36
C CYS A 46 -2.85 2.87 1.38
N THR A 47 -2.65 1.63 0.95
CA THR A 47 -2.90 0.42 1.72
C THR A 47 -1.64 -0.42 1.78
N LEU A 48 -1.02 -0.49 2.96
CA LEU A 48 0.06 -1.43 3.27
C LEU A 48 -0.56 -2.78 3.65
N ARG A 49 -0.21 -3.84 2.93
CA ARG A 49 -0.59 -5.22 3.24
C ARG A 49 0.63 -5.99 3.73
N VAL A 50 0.53 -6.60 4.90
CA VAL A 50 1.55 -7.50 5.43
C VAL A 50 1.06 -8.93 5.33
N ASP A 51 1.84 -9.78 4.68
CA ASP A 51 1.46 -11.17 4.41
C ASP A 51 1.16 -11.93 5.70
N GLY A 52 -0.07 -12.45 5.80
CA GLY A 52 -0.52 -13.25 6.94
C GLY A 52 -0.71 -12.50 8.27
N VAL A 53 -0.55 -11.16 8.32
CA VAL A 53 -0.67 -10.40 9.58
C VAL A 53 -1.82 -9.38 9.54
N GLY A 54 -1.72 -8.38 8.66
CA GLY A 54 -2.60 -7.22 8.79
C GLY A 54 -2.48 -6.23 7.65
N VAL A 55 -3.31 -5.20 7.75
CA VAL A 55 -3.43 -4.13 6.75
C VAL A 55 -3.42 -2.80 7.49
N ALA A 56 -2.67 -1.83 6.96
CA ALA A 56 -2.69 -0.45 7.41
C ALA A 56 -3.07 0.46 6.25
N THR A 57 -3.89 1.48 6.52
CA THR A 57 -4.39 2.40 5.50
C THR A 57 -4.13 3.84 5.90
N ILE A 58 -3.75 4.67 4.94
CA ILE A 58 -3.54 6.10 5.14
C ILE A 58 -3.97 6.88 3.90
N THR A 59 -4.43 8.11 4.11
CA THR A 59 -4.78 9.04 3.03
C THR A 59 -3.50 9.62 2.41
N SER A 60 -3.41 9.58 1.10
CA SER A 60 -2.28 10.15 0.36
C SER A 60 -2.33 11.67 0.32
N THR A 61 -1.20 12.28 -0.02
CA THR A 61 -1.09 13.73 -0.24
C THR A 61 -0.42 13.99 -1.57
N ALA A 62 -0.99 14.88 -2.38
CA ALA A 62 -0.38 15.28 -3.64
C ALA A 62 0.89 16.09 -3.40
N GLY A 63 1.91 15.78 -4.19
CA GLY A 63 3.15 16.53 -4.29
C GLY A 63 3.39 17.01 -5.73
N ASN A 64 4.59 17.54 -5.97
CA ASN A 64 4.99 18.00 -7.29
C ASN A 64 5.33 16.81 -8.21
N GLY A 65 4.35 16.38 -9.02
CA GLY A 65 4.48 15.25 -9.96
C GLY A 65 4.54 13.88 -9.31
N VAL A 66 4.23 13.78 -8.01
CA VAL A 66 4.23 12.55 -7.22
C VAL A 66 3.10 12.60 -6.19
N THR A 67 2.67 11.43 -5.73
CA THR A 67 1.69 11.29 -4.64
C THR A 67 2.36 10.53 -3.51
N TYR A 68 2.29 11.07 -2.30
CA TYR A 68 2.95 10.49 -1.13
C TYR A 68 1.96 9.68 -0.30
N CYS A 69 2.35 8.46 0.08
CA CYS A 69 1.58 7.60 0.97
C CYS A 69 1.83 7.85 2.45
N GLY A 70 2.63 8.86 2.83
CA GLY A 70 2.99 9.09 4.23
C GLY A 70 3.66 7.87 4.89
N LEU A 71 3.69 7.86 6.23
CA LEU A 71 4.17 6.73 7.02
C LEU A 71 3.01 5.77 7.32
N MET A 72 3.11 4.55 6.82
CA MET A 72 2.21 3.45 7.12
C MET A 72 2.84 2.56 8.18
N SER A 73 2.09 2.25 9.24
CA SER A 73 2.55 1.39 10.34
C SER A 73 1.59 0.22 10.49
N ALA A 74 2.11 -1.00 10.40
CA ALA A 74 1.35 -2.24 10.59
C ALA A 74 2.01 -3.11 11.65
N ASP A 75 1.20 -3.80 12.46
CA ASP A 75 1.69 -4.83 13.36
C ASP A 75 2.21 -6.03 12.57
N VAL A 76 3.29 -6.63 13.07
CA VAL A 76 3.96 -7.80 12.49
C VAL A 76 4.30 -8.80 13.59
N ALA A 77 4.44 -10.09 13.24
CA ALA A 77 4.87 -11.09 14.20
C ALA A 77 6.34 -10.86 14.57
N SER A 78 6.60 -10.57 15.85
CA SER A 78 7.94 -10.28 16.40
C SER A 78 8.99 -11.37 16.13
N ASP A 79 8.54 -12.62 15.94
CA ASP A 79 9.41 -13.78 15.71
C ASP A 79 9.68 -14.06 14.22
N SER A 80 9.17 -13.22 13.31
CA SER A 80 9.40 -13.39 11.87
C SER A 80 10.82 -12.98 11.51
N THR A 81 11.54 -13.85 10.83
CA THR A 81 12.88 -13.56 10.30
C THR A 81 12.81 -12.62 9.10
N ALA A 82 11.77 -12.78 8.27
CA ALA A 82 11.48 -11.93 7.13
C ALA A 82 9.98 -11.62 7.08
N THR A 83 9.63 -10.33 7.04
CA THR A 83 8.25 -9.87 6.88
C THR A 83 8.02 -9.48 5.43
N ARG A 84 7.05 -10.12 4.76
CA ARG A 84 6.64 -9.75 3.40
C ARG A 84 5.50 -8.77 3.40
N PHE A 85 5.53 -7.82 2.47
CA PHE A 85 4.52 -6.78 2.33
C PHE A 85 4.43 -6.23 0.91
N ASP A 86 3.28 -5.64 0.59
CA ASP A 86 3.08 -4.80 -0.59
C ASP A 86 2.29 -3.54 -0.25
N VAL A 87 2.46 -2.49 -1.05
CA VAL A 87 1.69 -1.27 -0.93
C VAL A 87 0.84 -1.08 -2.19
N GLN A 88 -0.45 -0.86 -1.96
CA GLN A 88 -1.41 -0.50 -2.99
C GLN A 88 -1.82 0.97 -2.82
N TYR A 89 -2.05 1.64 -3.94
CA TYR A 89 -2.65 2.97 -3.99
C TYR A 89 -3.94 2.90 -4.81
N GLU A 90 -5.00 3.53 -4.32
CA GLU A 90 -6.27 3.65 -5.02
C GLU A 90 -6.83 5.07 -4.89
N SER A 91 -7.19 5.66 -6.03
CA SER A 91 -7.88 6.94 -6.13
C SER A 91 -9.05 6.83 -7.12
N SER A 92 -9.73 7.94 -7.34
CA SER A 92 -10.79 8.06 -8.36
C SER A 92 -10.33 7.69 -9.77
N SER A 93 -9.04 7.86 -10.07
CA SER A 93 -8.51 7.79 -11.44
C SER A 93 -7.34 6.81 -11.59
N THR A 94 -6.72 6.44 -10.46
CA THR A 94 -5.45 5.71 -10.46
C THR A 94 -5.50 4.55 -9.48
N ARG A 95 -5.07 3.38 -9.94
CA ARG A 95 -4.70 2.26 -9.10
C ARG A 95 -3.25 1.92 -9.37
N ALA A 96 -2.44 1.85 -8.32
CA ALA A 96 -1.04 1.46 -8.42
C ALA A 96 -0.72 0.40 -7.37
N ARG A 97 0.29 -0.43 -7.62
CA ARG A 97 0.80 -1.41 -6.67
C ARG A 97 2.32 -1.44 -6.71
N SER A 98 2.94 -1.75 -5.58
CA SER A 98 4.37 -2.03 -5.52
C SER A 98 4.66 -3.46 -5.97
N ALA A 99 5.93 -3.76 -6.22
CA ALA A 99 6.39 -5.14 -6.19
C ALA A 99 6.25 -5.72 -4.76
N ASP A 100 6.14 -7.05 -4.69
CA ASP A 100 6.22 -7.79 -3.43
C ASP A 100 7.59 -7.55 -2.80
N SER A 101 7.62 -7.07 -1.56
CA SER A 101 8.84 -6.67 -0.86
C SER A 101 8.98 -7.42 0.45
N SER A 102 10.21 -7.54 0.94
CA SER A 102 10.50 -8.15 2.24
C SER A 102 11.47 -7.30 3.04
N VAL A 103 11.24 -7.21 4.34
CA VAL A 103 12.17 -6.61 5.31
C VAL A 103 12.63 -7.68 6.30
N GLU A 104 13.92 -7.68 6.58
CA GLU A 104 14.51 -8.54 7.61
C GLU A 104 14.42 -7.83 8.97
N SER A 105 14.20 -8.61 10.02
CA SER A 105 14.22 -8.10 11.39
C SER A 105 15.63 -7.61 11.73
N SER A 106 15.77 -6.33 12.08
CA SER A 106 17.03 -5.78 12.62
C SER A 106 17.21 -6.32 14.04
N GLN A 107 17.96 -7.42 14.15
CA GLN A 107 18.24 -8.14 15.40
C GLN A 107 19.12 -7.33 16.36
#